data_AF-A0A7J7FI40-F1
#
_entry.id   AF-A0A7J7FI40-F1
#
_cell.length_a   1.000
_cell.length_b   1.000
_cell.length_c   1.000
_cell.angle_alpha   90.00
_cell.angle_beta   90.00
_cell.angle_gamma   90.00
#
_symmetry.space_group_name_H-M   'P 1'
#
loop_
_entity.id
_entity.type
_entity.pdbx_description
1 polymer ?
#
loop_
_entity_poly.entity_id
_entity_poly.type
_entity_poly.pdbx_seq_one_letter_code
_entity_poly.pdbx_strand_id
1 'polypeptide(L)'
;MEKHHLLLFRILMSLPTVRRMELTQLNCINMERHPAHVRQALMFSLSKVIENVLNAFYQNHLIVFVKCHFDYNPYNDNLIPCKEAGLKFSKGEILQIVNREDPNWWQIWPISEYSGRSFQKSLTAASHVKEGGSAGLIPSQFLEEKRKAFVRRDWDNSGPFCGTISSKKKKKMMYLTTRNAEFDRHEIQIYEEVAKMPPFQRKTLVLIGAQGVGRRSLKNRFIVLNPTRFGTTVPCAFNCQVLWTGKSNREGVTSRKPREDEKDGQAYKFVSRSEMEADIKAGKYLEHGEYEGNLYGTKIDSILEVVQTGRTCILDVNPQIVKALKVLRTSEFMPYVVFIAAPELETLRAMHKAVVDAGITTKLLTDSDLKKTVDESARIQRAYNHYFDLIIVNDNLDKAFEKLQTAIEKLRMEPQWVPISWVY
;
A
#
# COMPACT_ATOMS: atom_id res chain seq x y z
N MET A 1 19.03 -9.90 -43.63
CA MET A 1 19.43 -9.72 -42.22
C MET A 1 19.42 -8.26 -41.77
N GLU A 2 20.04 -7.30 -42.48
CA GLU A 2 20.10 -5.88 -42.05
C GLU A 2 18.74 -5.23 -41.73
N LYS A 3 17.70 -5.48 -42.53
CA LYS A 3 16.35 -4.91 -42.32
C LYS A 3 15.66 -5.42 -41.04
N HIS A 4 15.94 -6.65 -40.61
CA HIS A 4 15.37 -7.24 -39.39
C HIS A 4 16.01 -6.66 -38.12
N HIS A 5 17.33 -6.42 -38.13
CA HIS A 5 18.03 -5.81 -37.00
C HIS A 5 17.64 -4.33 -36.81
N LEU A 6 17.42 -3.58 -37.90
CA LEU A 6 16.94 -2.20 -37.82
C LEU A 6 15.50 -2.10 -37.26
N LEU A 7 14.66 -3.09 -37.57
CA LEU A 7 13.29 -3.16 -37.06
C LEU A 7 13.27 -3.51 -35.57
N LEU A 8 14.07 -4.49 -35.14
CA LEU A 8 14.26 -4.84 -33.72
C LEU A 8 14.80 -3.65 -32.91
N PHE A 9 15.73 -2.88 -33.48
CA PHE A 9 16.26 -1.66 -32.85
C PHE A 9 15.17 -0.57 -32.69
N ARG A 10 14.35 -0.35 -33.72
CA ARG A 10 13.22 0.60 -33.63
C ARG A 10 12.17 0.17 -32.61
N ILE A 11 11.90 -1.13 -32.50
CA ILE A 11 10.99 -1.70 -31.50
C ILE A 11 11.57 -1.52 -30.08
N LEU A 12 12.85 -1.82 -29.86
CA LEU A 12 13.53 -1.62 -28.58
C LEU A 12 13.56 -0.15 -28.12
N MET A 13 13.83 0.79 -29.03
CA MET A 13 13.81 2.24 -28.74
C MET A 13 12.39 2.83 -28.58
N SER A 14 11.35 2.07 -28.92
CA SER A 14 9.95 2.44 -28.70
C SER A 14 9.44 2.06 -27.30
N LEU A 15 10.16 1.19 -26.59
CA LEU A 15 9.82 0.81 -25.22
C LEU A 15 10.10 1.99 -24.25
N PRO A 16 9.12 2.41 -23.43
CA PRO A 16 9.26 3.55 -22.52
C PRO A 16 10.44 3.44 -21.55
N THR A 17 10.81 2.22 -21.19
CA THR A 17 11.90 1.89 -20.25
C THR A 17 13.29 2.16 -20.85
N VAL A 18 13.47 1.90 -22.16
CA VAL A 18 14.75 2.11 -22.86
C VAL A 18 14.99 3.61 -23.14
N ARG A 19 13.92 4.40 -23.31
CA ARG A 19 14.02 5.86 -23.48
C ARG A 19 14.55 6.61 -22.25
N ARG A 20 14.53 6.01 -21.05
CA ARG A 20 15.02 6.64 -19.80
C ARG A 20 16.48 6.34 -19.50
N MET A 21 17.09 5.35 -20.14
CA MET A 21 18.55 5.21 -20.14
C MET A 21 19.10 6.21 -21.16
N GLU A 22 19.92 7.16 -20.72
CA GLU A 22 20.57 8.15 -21.62
C GLU A 22 21.52 7.45 -22.61
N LEU A 23 20.98 6.89 -23.69
CA LEU A 23 21.72 6.52 -24.88
C LEU A 23 21.76 7.71 -25.84
N THR A 24 22.28 8.84 -25.35
CA THR A 24 22.41 10.10 -26.09
C THR A 24 23.45 10.07 -27.21
N GLN A 25 24.23 8.99 -27.35
CA GLN A 25 25.30 8.90 -28.36
C GLN A 25 24.95 8.17 -29.66
N LEU A 26 23.78 7.54 -29.80
CA LEU A 26 23.50 6.67 -30.96
C LEU A 26 22.52 7.24 -32.01
N ASN A 27 21.91 8.40 -31.76
CA ASN A 27 20.91 8.99 -32.67
C ASN A 27 21.49 9.76 -33.88
N CYS A 28 22.81 9.74 -34.12
CA CYS A 28 23.44 10.62 -35.11
C CYS A 28 24.17 9.91 -36.28
N ILE A 29 24.15 8.57 -36.38
CA ILE A 29 24.93 7.87 -37.42
C ILE A 29 24.04 7.58 -38.63
N ASN A 30 24.20 8.38 -39.69
CA ASN A 30 23.53 8.16 -40.98
C ASN A 30 24.27 7.06 -41.76
N MET A 31 23.84 5.80 -41.59
CA MET A 31 24.55 4.60 -42.09
C MET A 31 24.72 4.53 -43.61
N GLU A 32 23.92 5.28 -44.37
CA GLU A 32 23.98 5.27 -45.84
C GLU A 32 25.19 6.01 -46.43
N ARG A 33 25.87 6.87 -45.63
CA ARG A 33 27.01 7.67 -46.09
C ARG A 33 28.38 7.01 -45.92
N HIS A 34 28.45 5.79 -45.36
CA HIS A 34 29.72 5.15 -45.04
C HIS A 34 30.08 3.96 -45.95
N PRO A 35 31.37 3.71 -46.23
CA PRO A 35 31.85 2.54 -46.98
C PRO A 35 31.40 1.21 -46.32
N ALA A 36 31.26 0.16 -47.12
CA ALA A 36 30.70 -1.13 -46.67
C ALA A 36 31.43 -1.74 -45.46
N HIS A 37 32.76 -1.62 -45.39
CA HIS A 37 33.56 -2.13 -44.27
C HIS A 37 33.30 -1.37 -42.95
N VAL A 38 33.06 -0.05 -43.02
CA VAL A 38 32.72 0.79 -41.86
C VAL A 38 31.31 0.48 -41.36
N ARG A 39 30.36 0.26 -42.28
CA ARG A 39 29.00 -0.19 -41.94
C ARG A 39 29.00 -1.52 -41.21
N GLN A 40 29.81 -2.48 -41.66
CA GLN A 40 29.89 -3.80 -41.03
C GLN A 40 30.50 -3.74 -39.63
N ALA A 41 31.52 -2.92 -39.41
CA ALA A 41 32.09 -2.67 -38.08
C ALA A 41 31.11 -1.96 -37.13
N LEU A 42 30.37 -0.95 -37.63
CA LEU A 42 29.31 -0.26 -36.89
C LEU A 42 28.17 -1.21 -36.53
N MET A 43 27.74 -2.07 -37.45
CA MET A 43 26.70 -3.08 -37.20
C MET A 43 27.14 -4.13 -36.19
N PHE A 44 28.41 -4.56 -36.21
CA PHE A 44 28.96 -5.47 -35.22
C PHE A 44 29.03 -4.83 -33.83
N SER A 45 29.47 -3.57 -33.76
CA SER A 45 29.49 -2.79 -32.51
C SER A 45 28.08 -2.56 -31.96
N LEU A 46 27.13 -2.16 -32.81
CA LEU A 46 25.71 -2.00 -32.46
C LEU A 46 25.07 -3.32 -32.01
N SER A 47 25.36 -4.43 -32.69
CA SER A 47 24.89 -5.75 -32.28
C SER A 47 25.42 -6.11 -30.90
N LYS A 48 26.68 -5.81 -30.61
CA LYS A 48 27.29 -6.06 -29.30
C LYS A 48 26.76 -5.14 -28.21
N VAL A 49 26.44 -3.88 -28.53
CA VAL A 49 25.75 -2.95 -27.62
C VAL A 49 24.33 -3.43 -27.36
N ILE A 50 23.58 -3.83 -28.37
CA ILE A 50 22.22 -4.39 -28.23
C ILE A 50 22.27 -5.68 -27.42
N GLU A 51 23.22 -6.57 -27.68
CA GLU A 51 23.42 -7.80 -26.93
C GLU A 51 23.80 -7.51 -25.47
N ASN A 52 24.65 -6.52 -25.20
CA ASN A 52 24.97 -6.09 -23.84
C ASN A 52 23.78 -5.42 -23.15
N VAL A 53 22.96 -4.65 -23.87
CA VAL A 53 21.74 -4.02 -23.34
C VAL A 53 20.66 -5.08 -23.09
N LEU A 54 20.49 -6.04 -23.99
CA LEU A 54 19.61 -7.19 -23.82
C LEU A 54 20.12 -8.09 -22.69
N ASN A 55 21.41 -8.38 -22.60
CA ASN A 55 21.98 -9.14 -21.49
C ASN A 55 21.86 -8.38 -20.17
N ALA A 56 22.09 -7.07 -20.12
CA ALA A 56 21.83 -6.25 -18.94
C ALA A 56 20.32 -6.21 -18.61
N PHE A 57 19.45 -6.21 -19.61
CA PHE A 57 18.00 -6.27 -19.44
C PHE A 57 17.56 -7.64 -18.91
N TYR A 58 18.03 -8.75 -19.49
CA TYR A 58 17.78 -10.12 -19.05
C TYR A 58 18.38 -10.40 -17.66
N GLN A 59 19.60 -9.93 -17.38
CA GLN A 59 20.24 -10.05 -16.06
C GLN A 59 19.45 -9.25 -14.99
N ASN A 60 18.94 -8.06 -15.32
CA ASN A 60 18.10 -7.29 -14.41
C ASN A 60 16.66 -7.83 -14.29
N HIS A 61 16.14 -8.54 -15.30
CA HIS A 61 14.82 -9.19 -15.26
C HIS A 61 14.82 -10.60 -14.64
N LEU A 62 16.00 -11.17 -14.33
CA LEU A 62 16.12 -12.45 -13.63
C LEU A 62 16.15 -12.32 -12.11
N ILE A 63 16.39 -11.10 -11.58
CA ILE A 63 16.46 -10.87 -10.15
C ILE A 63 15.07 -10.52 -9.64
N VAL A 64 14.41 -11.48 -8.99
CA VAL A 64 13.09 -11.28 -8.42
C VAL A 64 13.18 -11.10 -6.91
N PHE A 65 12.64 -10.01 -6.40
CA PHE A 65 12.52 -9.76 -4.97
C PHE A 65 11.08 -9.93 -4.52
N VAL A 66 10.89 -10.53 -3.35
CA VAL A 66 9.56 -10.67 -2.74
C VAL A 66 9.54 -10.13 -1.33
N LYS A 67 8.44 -9.48 -0.96
CA LYS A 67 8.10 -9.13 0.41
C LYS A 67 7.28 -10.24 1.04
N CYS A 68 7.65 -10.64 2.24
CA CYS A 68 6.97 -11.72 2.97
C CYS A 68 5.81 -11.17 3.81
N HIS A 69 4.64 -11.84 3.80
CA HIS A 69 3.46 -11.41 4.55
C HIS A 69 3.12 -12.29 5.76
N PHE A 70 4.01 -13.21 6.14
CA PHE A 70 3.89 -14.10 7.30
C PHE A 70 5.28 -14.38 7.91
N ASP A 71 5.28 -14.94 9.11
CA ASP A 71 6.51 -15.38 9.79
C ASP A 71 6.77 -16.86 9.47
N TYR A 72 8.02 -17.21 9.21
CA TYR A 72 8.42 -18.58 8.93
C TYR A 72 9.61 -19.00 9.79
N ASN A 73 9.48 -20.14 10.47
CA ASN A 73 10.57 -20.76 11.21
C ASN A 73 10.78 -22.21 10.73
N PRO A 74 11.89 -22.51 10.04
CA PRO A 74 12.14 -23.84 9.48
C PRO A 74 12.24 -24.93 10.57
N TYR A 75 12.67 -24.59 11.78
CA TYR A 75 12.77 -25.57 12.87
C TYR A 75 11.40 -26.08 13.35
N ASN A 76 10.35 -25.27 13.16
CA ASN A 76 8.97 -25.62 13.47
C ASN A 76 8.27 -26.34 12.30
N ASP A 77 8.91 -26.40 11.13
CA ASP A 77 8.35 -27.02 9.93
C ASP A 77 8.78 -28.48 9.84
N ASN A 78 7.80 -29.40 9.87
CA ASN A 78 8.06 -30.83 9.76
C ASN A 78 8.09 -31.31 8.29
N LEU A 79 7.70 -30.46 7.34
CA LEU A 79 7.69 -30.79 5.91
C LEU A 79 8.97 -30.34 5.20
N ILE A 80 9.83 -29.55 5.85
CA ILE A 80 11.08 -29.08 5.25
C ILE A 80 12.05 -30.26 5.05
N PRO A 81 12.66 -30.41 3.86
CA PRO A 81 13.59 -31.52 3.60
C PRO A 81 14.83 -31.51 4.51
N CYS A 82 15.34 -30.33 4.84
CA CYS A 82 16.51 -30.13 5.70
C CYS A 82 16.33 -28.82 6.48
N LYS A 83 16.25 -28.92 7.81
CA LYS A 83 16.00 -27.76 8.70
C LYS A 83 17.16 -26.77 8.66
N GLU A 84 18.38 -27.27 8.51
CA GLU A 84 19.63 -26.52 8.45
C GLU A 84 19.79 -25.76 7.12
N ALA A 85 19.05 -26.15 6.09
CA ALA A 85 18.97 -25.43 4.81
C ALA A 85 17.84 -24.40 4.80
N GLY A 86 16.91 -24.44 5.75
CA GLY A 86 15.79 -23.51 5.83
C GLY A 86 16.22 -22.10 6.24
N LEU A 87 15.66 -21.08 5.58
CA LEU A 87 15.85 -19.69 5.99
C LEU A 87 14.65 -19.21 6.82
N LYS A 88 14.90 -18.85 8.07
CA LYS A 88 13.93 -18.15 8.91
C LYS A 88 13.74 -16.72 8.39
N PHE A 89 12.50 -16.26 8.30
CA PHE A 89 12.18 -14.86 8.01
C PHE A 89 10.98 -14.38 8.81
N SER A 90 10.91 -13.07 8.99
CA SER A 90 9.78 -12.40 9.62
C SER A 90 8.90 -11.71 8.58
N LYS A 91 7.64 -11.48 8.93
CA LYS A 91 6.72 -10.68 8.13
C LYS A 91 7.32 -9.31 7.84
N GLY A 92 7.30 -8.93 6.56
CA GLY A 92 7.80 -7.66 6.04
C GLY A 92 9.22 -7.71 5.49
N GLU A 93 9.96 -8.80 5.73
CA GLU A 93 11.30 -8.98 5.16
C GLU A 93 11.25 -9.15 3.63
N ILE A 94 12.29 -8.62 2.97
CA ILE A 94 12.47 -8.74 1.52
C ILE A 94 13.49 -9.82 1.24
N LEU A 95 13.15 -10.76 0.37
CA LEU A 95 13.98 -11.90 0.02
C LEU A 95 14.22 -11.89 -1.50
N GLN A 96 15.44 -12.24 -1.91
CA GLN A 96 15.77 -12.41 -3.32
C GLN A 96 15.54 -13.86 -3.71
N ILE A 97 14.72 -14.09 -4.73
CA ILE A 97 14.46 -15.43 -5.24
C ILE A 97 15.52 -15.84 -6.27
N VAL A 98 16.05 -17.04 -6.05
CA VAL A 98 17.07 -17.68 -6.89
C VAL A 98 16.44 -18.73 -7.78
N ASN A 99 15.63 -19.62 -7.19
CA ASN A 99 15.00 -20.72 -7.90
C ASN A 99 13.57 -20.97 -7.37
N ARG A 100 12.62 -21.17 -8.28
CA ARG A 100 11.20 -21.48 -8.04
C ARG A 100 10.73 -22.79 -8.69
N GLU A 101 11.64 -23.57 -9.27
CA GLU A 101 11.31 -24.78 -10.03
C GLU A 101 10.64 -25.84 -9.16
N ASP A 102 11.07 -25.98 -7.90
CA ASP A 102 10.38 -26.86 -6.96
C ASP A 102 9.04 -26.23 -6.53
N PRO A 103 7.92 -26.95 -6.69
CA PRO A 103 6.58 -26.43 -6.43
C PRO A 103 6.30 -26.22 -4.93
N ASN A 104 7.13 -26.73 -4.03
CA ASN A 104 6.95 -26.68 -2.58
C ASN A 104 8.04 -25.85 -1.87
N TRP A 105 9.25 -25.80 -2.41
CA TRP A 105 10.41 -25.20 -1.73
C TRP A 105 11.19 -24.27 -2.66
N TRP A 106 11.13 -22.96 -2.39
CA TRP A 106 11.89 -21.98 -3.16
C TRP A 106 13.27 -21.75 -2.54
N GLN A 107 14.25 -21.50 -3.41
CA GLN A 107 15.60 -21.11 -3.01
C GLN A 107 15.72 -19.59 -3.05
N ILE A 108 16.29 -19.03 -1.98
CA ILE A 108 16.46 -17.59 -1.82
C ILE A 108 17.84 -17.21 -1.30
N TRP A 109 18.23 -15.96 -1.55
CA TRP A 109 19.34 -15.33 -0.86
C TRP A 109 18.83 -14.45 0.29
N PRO A 110 19.44 -14.54 1.49
CA PRO A 110 19.25 -13.51 2.50
C PRO A 110 19.83 -12.19 1.99
N ILE A 111 19.03 -11.12 2.02
CA ILE A 111 19.53 -9.78 1.74
C ILE A 111 20.15 -9.25 3.04
N SER A 112 21.47 -9.07 3.07
CA SER A 112 22.21 -8.64 4.27
C SER A 112 22.13 -7.14 4.55
N GLU A 113 21.36 -6.37 3.78
CA GLU A 113 21.19 -4.94 3.96
C GLU A 113 19.69 -4.62 3.98
N TYR A 114 19.26 -3.71 4.86
CA TYR A 114 17.86 -3.29 5.13
C TYR A 114 17.11 -3.95 6.30
N SER A 115 17.75 -4.09 7.46
CA SER A 115 17.03 -3.88 8.72
C SER A 115 17.07 -2.39 9.10
N GLY A 116 16.27 -1.56 8.41
CA GLY A 116 16.10 -0.12 8.69
C GLY A 116 15.36 0.18 10.00
N ARG A 117 15.65 -0.56 11.07
CA ARG A 117 15.07 -0.36 12.39
C ARG A 117 16.20 -0.09 13.39
N SER A 118 16.32 1.17 13.80
CA SER A 118 16.69 1.51 15.17
C SER A 118 15.58 1.02 16.10
N PHE A 119 15.51 -0.28 16.29
CA PHE A 119 14.83 -0.96 17.38
C PHE A 119 15.80 -2.06 17.79
N GLN A 120 16.40 -1.86 18.95
CA GLN A 120 17.09 -2.84 19.79
C GLN A 120 17.62 -4.04 19.02
N LYS A 121 18.93 -4.01 18.77
CA LYS A 121 19.79 -5.13 18.34
C LYS A 121 19.39 -6.40 19.10
N SER A 122 18.38 -7.12 18.61
CA SER A 122 18.06 -8.46 19.05
C SER A 122 19.03 -9.34 18.30
N LEU A 123 20.07 -9.73 19.03
CA LEU A 123 21.02 -10.78 18.70
C LEU A 123 20.28 -12.13 18.49
N THR A 124 19.36 -12.27 17.54
CA THR A 124 18.69 -13.57 17.26
C THR A 124 18.17 -13.76 15.82
N ALA A 125 18.74 -13.09 14.80
CA ALA A 125 18.40 -13.41 13.40
C ALA A 125 19.53 -13.27 12.36
N ALA A 126 20.74 -12.87 12.76
CA ALA A 126 21.91 -12.81 11.87
C ALA A 126 23.00 -13.85 12.20
N SER A 127 22.71 -14.84 13.06
CA SER A 127 23.71 -15.87 13.46
C SER A 127 23.78 -17.06 12.51
N HIS A 128 23.06 -17.04 11.39
CA HIS A 128 23.15 -18.04 10.33
C HIS A 128 23.44 -17.43 8.96
N VAL A 129 24.20 -16.33 8.92
CA VAL A 129 25.02 -16.09 7.73
C VAL A 129 26.06 -17.21 7.74
N LYS A 130 25.83 -18.28 6.98
CA LYS A 130 26.92 -19.20 6.64
C LYS A 130 27.99 -18.33 5.99
N GLU A 131 29.14 -18.16 6.65
CA GLU A 131 30.36 -17.70 6.01
C GLU A 131 30.56 -18.58 4.76
N GLY A 132 30.25 -18.03 3.58
CA GLY A 132 30.24 -18.79 2.33
C GLY A 132 28.97 -18.68 1.46
N GLY A 133 27.94 -17.94 1.86
CA GLY A 133 26.85 -17.57 0.94
C GLY A 133 26.17 -18.76 0.25
N SER A 134 25.35 -19.52 1.00
CA SER A 134 24.50 -20.55 0.41
C SER A 134 23.07 -20.05 0.34
N ALA A 135 22.36 -20.34 -0.76
CA ALA A 135 20.92 -20.14 -0.84
C ALA A 135 20.21 -20.93 0.27
N GLY A 136 19.16 -20.34 0.85
CA GLY A 136 18.30 -20.94 1.86
C GLY A 136 16.94 -21.35 1.27
N LEU A 137 16.28 -22.32 1.91
CA LEU A 137 14.97 -22.81 1.50
C LEU A 137 13.84 -22.12 2.27
N ILE A 138 12.79 -21.74 1.54
CA ILE A 138 11.53 -21.23 2.09
C ILE A 138 10.35 -21.98 1.45
N PRO A 139 9.20 -22.07 2.12
CA PRO A 139 8.00 -22.65 1.51
C PRO A 139 7.60 -21.84 0.28
N SER A 140 7.20 -22.52 -0.79
CA SER A 140 6.65 -21.87 -1.97
C SER A 140 5.32 -21.19 -1.65
N GLN A 141 4.91 -20.27 -2.51
CA GLN A 141 3.55 -19.71 -2.45
C GLN A 141 2.47 -20.80 -2.45
N PHE A 142 2.58 -21.78 -3.33
CA PHE A 142 1.62 -22.87 -3.45
C PHE A 142 1.52 -23.73 -2.16
N LEU A 143 2.68 -24.05 -1.55
CA LEU A 143 2.72 -24.83 -0.31
C LEU A 143 2.06 -24.08 0.85
N GLU A 144 2.34 -22.79 0.97
CA GLU A 144 1.80 -21.98 2.06
C GLU A 144 0.31 -21.67 1.89
N GLU A 145 -0.14 -21.41 0.66
CA GLU A 145 -1.56 -21.30 0.33
C GLU A 145 -2.31 -22.58 0.71
N LYS A 146 -1.74 -23.75 0.38
CA LYS A 146 -2.29 -25.05 0.77
C LYS A 146 -2.40 -25.14 2.29
N ARG A 147 -1.32 -24.85 3.04
CA ARG A 147 -1.32 -24.89 4.51
C ARG A 147 -2.42 -24.03 5.12
N LYS A 148 -2.59 -22.80 4.63
CA LYS A 148 -3.58 -21.86 5.15
C LYS A 148 -5.02 -22.16 4.70
N ALA A 149 -5.20 -22.73 3.50
CA ALA A 149 -6.52 -23.16 3.03
C ALA A 149 -7.08 -24.37 3.81
N PHE A 150 -6.22 -25.17 4.45
CA PHE A 150 -6.61 -26.34 5.25
C PHE A 150 -6.80 -26.06 6.75
N VAL A 151 -6.64 -24.82 7.21
CA VAL A 151 -6.90 -24.48 8.63
C VAL A 151 -8.42 -24.48 8.88
N ARG A 152 -8.86 -25.29 9.85
CA ARG A 152 -10.28 -25.35 10.28
C ARG A 152 -10.74 -23.94 10.69
N ARG A 153 -11.94 -23.56 10.24
CA ARG A 153 -12.63 -22.33 10.67
C ARG A 153 -12.59 -22.22 12.18
N ASP A 154 -12.18 -21.05 12.68
CA ASP A 154 -12.30 -20.69 14.08
C ASP A 154 -13.73 -21.00 14.54
N TRP A 155 -13.83 -21.90 15.52
CA TRP A 155 -15.06 -22.21 16.21
C TRP A 155 -15.40 -21.00 17.07
N ASP A 156 -16.29 -20.14 16.58
CA ASP A 156 -16.86 -19.06 17.38
C ASP A 156 -17.52 -19.68 18.62
N ASN A 157 -16.85 -19.55 19.77
CA ASN A 157 -17.34 -19.95 21.07
C ASN A 157 -18.55 -19.08 21.44
N SER A 158 -19.74 -19.53 21.06
CA SER A 158 -20.99 -19.11 21.67
C SER A 158 -21.98 -20.28 21.70
N GLY A 159 -22.16 -20.85 22.90
CA GLY A 159 -23.30 -21.72 23.25
C GLY A 159 -22.97 -23.21 23.41
N PRO A 160 -23.24 -23.82 24.58
CA PRO A 160 -23.16 -25.26 24.75
C PRO A 160 -24.49 -25.89 24.33
N PHE A 161 -24.54 -26.57 23.19
CA PHE A 161 -25.62 -27.54 22.94
C PHE A 161 -25.22 -28.62 21.94
N CYS A 162 -25.08 -29.83 22.48
CA CYS A 162 -25.38 -31.15 21.94
C CYS A 162 -25.24 -31.41 20.42
N GLY A 163 -24.43 -32.43 20.10
CA GLY A 163 -24.14 -32.90 18.75
C GLY A 163 -25.37 -33.22 17.90
N THR A 164 -25.47 -32.52 16.77
CA THR A 164 -26.07 -33.04 15.54
C THR A 164 -25.25 -32.52 14.37
N ILE A 165 -24.67 -33.44 13.60
CA ILE A 165 -23.96 -33.14 12.34
C ILE A 165 -25.02 -32.72 11.32
N SER A 166 -25.40 -31.44 11.34
CA SER A 166 -26.13 -30.83 10.24
C SER A 166 -25.12 -30.42 9.18
N SER A 167 -25.05 -31.22 8.11
CA SER A 167 -24.43 -30.86 6.84
C SER A 167 -25.05 -29.53 6.37
N LYS A 168 -24.41 -28.41 6.71
CA LYS A 168 -24.79 -27.10 6.15
C LYS A 168 -24.49 -27.17 4.65
N LYS A 169 -25.54 -27.38 3.84
CA LYS A 169 -25.50 -27.31 2.37
C LYS A 169 -24.66 -26.09 1.97
N LYS A 170 -23.59 -26.31 1.20
CA LYS A 170 -22.81 -25.24 0.56
C LYS A 170 -23.78 -24.38 -0.24
N LYS A 171 -24.05 -23.17 0.26
CA LYS A 171 -24.85 -22.17 -0.44
C LYS A 171 -24.05 -21.75 -1.67
N LYS A 172 -24.44 -22.20 -2.87
CA LYS A 172 -23.95 -21.61 -4.12
C LYS A 172 -24.51 -20.18 -4.17
N MET A 173 -23.71 -19.21 -3.76
CA MET A 173 -24.02 -17.78 -3.92
C MET A 173 -23.60 -17.37 -5.33
N MET A 174 -24.52 -16.74 -6.06
CA MET A 174 -24.22 -16.14 -7.36
C MET A 174 -23.26 -14.95 -7.17
N TYR A 175 -22.32 -14.76 -8.11
CA TYR A 175 -21.29 -13.72 -8.05
C TYR A 175 -21.94 -12.33 -8.19
N LEU A 176 -22.25 -11.70 -7.06
CA LEU A 176 -22.78 -10.34 -7.00
C LEU A 176 -21.66 -9.41 -6.54
N THR A 177 -21.20 -8.55 -7.44
CA THR A 177 -20.11 -7.58 -7.25
C THR A 177 -20.26 -6.71 -5.99
N THR A 178 -21.50 -6.54 -5.52
CA THR A 178 -21.86 -5.76 -4.31
C THR A 178 -21.54 -6.49 -3.00
N ARG A 179 -21.29 -7.81 -3.00
CA ARG A 179 -20.95 -8.64 -1.82
C ARG A 179 -19.48 -9.10 -1.78
N ASN A 180 -18.60 -8.44 -2.53
CA ASN A 180 -17.18 -8.81 -2.61
C ASN A 180 -16.41 -8.72 -1.27
N ALA A 181 -16.86 -7.88 -0.33
CA ALA A 181 -16.19 -7.70 0.98
C ALA A 181 -16.11 -8.98 1.84
N GLU A 182 -16.94 -9.99 1.59
CA GLU A 182 -16.83 -11.30 2.24
C GLU A 182 -15.77 -12.19 1.58
N PHE A 183 -15.60 -12.12 0.26
CA PHE A 183 -14.59 -12.88 -0.47
C PHE A 183 -13.19 -12.26 -0.32
N ASP A 184 -13.12 -10.93 -0.29
CA ASP A 184 -11.87 -10.18 -0.09
C ASP A 184 -11.23 -10.41 1.29
N ARG A 185 -12.01 -10.88 2.28
CA ARG A 185 -11.48 -11.36 3.57
C ARG A 185 -10.62 -12.62 3.45
N HIS A 186 -10.62 -13.29 2.30
CA HIS A 186 -9.95 -14.57 2.06
C HIS A 186 -8.79 -14.45 1.05
N GLU A 187 -8.37 -13.25 0.66
CA GLU A 187 -7.17 -13.06 -0.15
C GLU A 187 -5.93 -13.25 0.74
N ILE A 188 -5.32 -14.42 0.66
CA ILE A 188 -4.15 -14.77 1.48
C ILE A 188 -2.91 -14.27 0.75
N GLN A 189 -2.48 -13.04 1.04
CA GLN A 189 -1.20 -12.55 0.53
C GLN A 189 -0.05 -13.26 1.27
N ILE A 190 0.74 -14.07 0.54
CA ILE A 190 1.90 -14.82 1.06
C ILE A 190 3.19 -14.06 0.77
N TYR A 191 3.45 -13.85 -0.53
CA TYR A 191 4.58 -13.12 -1.08
C TYR A 191 4.05 -12.03 -2.02
N GLU A 192 4.68 -10.86 -2.01
CA GLU A 192 4.41 -9.78 -2.96
C GLU A 192 5.69 -9.47 -3.72
N GLU A 193 5.67 -9.58 -5.04
CA GLU A 193 6.83 -9.21 -5.85
C GLU A 193 7.06 -7.70 -5.80
N VAL A 194 8.30 -7.31 -5.51
CA VAL A 194 8.67 -5.91 -5.29
C VAL A 194 9.89 -5.51 -6.11
N ALA A 195 9.96 -4.22 -6.42
CA ALA A 195 11.11 -3.58 -7.03
C ALA A 195 11.64 -2.48 -6.10
N LYS A 196 12.96 -2.34 -6.05
CA LYS A 196 13.62 -1.26 -5.30
C LYS A 196 13.67 -0.01 -6.16
N MET A 197 12.97 1.03 -5.74
CA MET A 197 12.92 2.33 -6.40
C MET A 197 13.84 3.33 -5.70
N PRO A 198 14.47 4.27 -6.44
CA PRO A 198 15.17 5.39 -5.83
C PRO A 198 14.22 6.23 -4.97
N PRO A 199 14.73 7.06 -4.05
CA PRO A 199 13.88 7.89 -3.19
C PRO A 199 12.88 8.72 -3.99
N PHE A 200 11.61 8.66 -3.61
CA PHE A 200 10.53 9.36 -4.31
C PHE A 200 9.38 9.70 -3.37
N GLN A 201 8.61 10.73 -3.71
CA GLN A 201 7.43 11.11 -2.94
C GLN A 201 6.23 10.25 -3.34
N ARG A 202 5.57 9.66 -2.34
CA ARG A 202 4.31 8.94 -2.54
C ARG A 202 3.20 9.90 -2.93
N LYS A 203 2.35 9.49 -3.87
CA LYS A 203 1.26 10.32 -4.40
C LYS A 203 0.10 10.43 -3.41
N THR A 204 -0.16 9.39 -2.62
CA THR A 204 -1.21 9.39 -1.60
C THR A 204 -0.70 8.88 -0.25
N LEU A 205 -1.17 9.50 0.83
CA LEU A 205 -0.98 9.08 2.22
C LEU A 205 -2.33 8.63 2.77
N VAL A 206 -2.47 7.35 3.10
CA VAL A 206 -3.74 6.78 3.55
C VAL A 206 -3.65 6.51 5.06
N LEU A 207 -4.46 7.22 5.84
CA LEU A 207 -4.56 7.04 7.29
C LEU A 207 -5.73 6.10 7.62
N ILE A 208 -5.41 4.92 8.14
CA ILE A 208 -6.36 3.86 8.48
C ILE A 208 -6.42 3.68 9.98
N GLY A 209 -7.60 3.40 10.54
CA GLY A 209 -7.76 3.26 11.99
C GLY A 209 -9.21 3.30 12.41
N ALA A 210 -9.49 2.84 13.63
CA ALA A 210 -10.84 2.92 14.18
C ALA A 210 -11.35 4.37 14.24
N GLN A 211 -12.67 4.55 14.36
CA GLN A 211 -13.23 5.88 14.53
C GLN A 211 -12.81 6.44 15.90
N GLY A 212 -12.38 7.71 15.95
CA GLY A 212 -11.98 8.35 17.21
C GLY A 212 -10.50 8.19 17.59
N VAL A 213 -9.70 7.41 16.86
CA VAL A 213 -8.26 7.21 17.16
C VAL A 213 -7.36 8.40 16.80
N GLY A 214 -7.90 9.53 16.34
CA GLY A 214 -7.12 10.74 16.04
C GLY A 214 -6.59 10.90 14.60
N ARG A 215 -7.04 10.06 13.65
CA ARG A 215 -6.65 10.17 12.21
C ARG A 215 -6.83 11.58 11.64
N ARG A 216 -8.00 12.18 11.88
CA ARG A 216 -8.33 13.53 11.37
C ARG A 216 -7.45 14.61 11.99
N SER A 217 -7.14 14.50 13.28
CA SER A 217 -6.25 15.44 13.96
C SER A 217 -4.84 15.41 13.35
N LEU A 218 -4.30 14.22 13.07
CA LEU A 218 -3.02 14.06 12.37
C LEU A 218 -3.09 14.64 10.95
N LYS A 219 -4.10 14.28 10.15
CA LYS A 219 -4.33 14.82 8.80
C LYS A 219 -4.31 16.34 8.79
N ASN A 220 -5.15 16.97 9.61
CA ASN A 220 -5.31 18.42 9.63
C ASN A 220 -4.00 19.13 10.02
N ARG A 221 -3.27 18.57 10.98
CA ARG A 221 -1.97 19.11 11.38
C ARG A 221 -0.94 19.07 10.24
N PHE A 222 -0.91 18.00 9.44
CA PHE A 222 -0.04 17.92 8.26
C PHE A 222 -0.36 18.98 7.20
N ILE A 223 -1.65 19.16 6.91
CA ILE A 223 -2.13 20.12 5.92
C ILE A 223 -1.76 21.56 6.34
N VAL A 224 -1.97 21.89 7.62
CA VAL A 224 -1.67 23.23 8.15
C VAL A 224 -0.18 23.53 8.14
N LEU A 225 0.65 22.56 8.53
CA LEU A 225 2.10 22.78 8.62
C LEU A 225 2.80 22.80 7.25
N ASN A 226 2.24 22.11 6.25
CA ASN A 226 2.89 21.94 4.95
C ASN A 226 1.87 22.01 3.78
N PRO A 227 1.16 23.14 3.57
CA PRO A 227 0.08 23.26 2.59
C PRO A 227 0.53 23.14 1.12
N THR A 228 1.81 23.40 0.85
CA THR A 228 2.41 23.25 -0.48
C THR A 228 2.78 21.81 -0.80
N ARG A 229 2.93 20.94 0.21
CA ARG A 229 3.32 19.53 0.03
C ARG A 229 2.13 18.58 0.09
N PHE A 230 1.13 18.88 0.92
CA PHE A 230 -0.01 18.02 1.15
C PHE A 230 -1.30 18.67 0.69
N GLY A 231 -2.25 17.84 0.23
CA GLY A 231 -3.59 18.27 -0.13
C GLY A 231 -4.65 17.26 0.32
N THR A 232 -5.91 17.68 0.26
CA THR A 232 -7.10 16.85 0.50
C THR A 232 -8.04 16.94 -0.71
N THR A 233 -9.00 16.04 -0.82
CA THR A 233 -9.89 15.86 -1.99
C THR A 233 -10.91 16.98 -2.18
N VAL A 234 -11.05 17.89 -1.22
CA VAL A 234 -11.70 19.18 -1.44
C VAL A 234 -10.60 20.22 -1.57
N PRO A 235 -10.64 21.08 -2.60
CA PRO A 235 -9.67 22.15 -2.68
C PRO A 235 -9.86 23.07 -1.48
N CYS A 236 -8.91 23.03 -0.53
CA CYS A 236 -8.53 24.24 0.18
C CYS A 236 -8.12 25.22 -0.92
N ALA A 237 -9.05 26.05 -1.37
CA ALA A 237 -8.78 27.07 -2.38
C ALA A 237 -7.51 27.81 -1.93
N PHE A 238 -6.51 27.84 -2.81
CA PHE A 238 -5.13 28.27 -2.56
C PHE A 238 -5.00 29.70 -1.99
N ASN A 239 -6.10 30.46 -1.86
CA ASN A 239 -6.17 31.81 -1.32
C ASN A 239 -7.17 31.99 -0.15
N CYS A 240 -7.76 30.92 0.39
CA CYS A 240 -8.64 31.05 1.54
C CYS A 240 -7.83 31.06 2.84
N GLN A 241 -7.23 32.21 3.13
CA GLN A 241 -6.81 32.60 4.48
C GLN A 241 -8.07 32.89 5.33
N VAL A 242 -9.02 31.96 5.36
CA VAL A 242 -10.24 32.10 6.17
C VAL A 242 -9.95 31.48 7.52
N LEU A 243 -10.03 32.33 8.54
CA LEU A 243 -9.95 31.97 9.94
C LEU A 243 -10.75 30.70 10.22
N TRP A 244 -10.05 29.73 10.79
CA TRP A 244 -10.56 28.44 11.22
C TRP A 244 -11.57 28.63 12.37
N THR A 245 -12.86 28.72 12.07
CA THR A 245 -13.92 28.89 13.08
C THR A 245 -14.38 27.56 13.68
N GLY A 246 -13.46 26.68 14.10
CA GLY A 246 -13.75 25.52 14.98
C GLY A 246 -14.86 24.52 14.57
N LYS A 247 -15.50 24.68 13.40
CA LYS A 247 -16.58 23.83 12.91
C LYS A 247 -16.00 22.76 11.99
N SER A 248 -16.47 21.53 12.18
CA SER A 248 -15.94 20.32 11.54
C SER A 248 -15.72 20.49 10.04
N ASN A 249 -14.46 20.51 9.59
CA ASN A 249 -14.11 20.32 8.18
C ASN A 249 -14.60 18.94 7.74
N ARG A 250 -15.67 18.95 6.99
CA ARG A 250 -16.35 17.78 6.48
C ARG A 250 -16.12 17.93 4.97
N GLU A 251 -15.18 17.15 4.45
CA GLU A 251 -14.59 17.29 3.10
C GLU A 251 -15.12 16.16 2.20
N GLY A 252 -15.63 16.47 1.01
CA GLY A 252 -16.00 15.49 -0.01
C GLY A 252 -16.98 16.05 -1.05
N VAL A 253 -17.68 15.14 -1.73
CA VAL A 253 -18.83 15.44 -2.58
C VAL A 253 -20.10 15.09 -1.82
N THR A 254 -21.14 15.92 -1.89
CA THR A 254 -22.41 15.65 -1.20
C THR A 254 -23.63 15.97 -2.07
N SER A 255 -24.70 15.21 -1.85
CA SER A 255 -26.02 15.48 -2.46
C SER A 255 -26.87 16.49 -1.68
N ARG A 256 -26.38 16.97 -0.53
CA ARG A 256 -27.10 17.94 0.32
C ARG A 256 -27.13 19.31 -0.38
N LYS A 257 -28.17 20.11 -0.16
CA LYS A 257 -28.16 21.51 -0.58
C LYS A 257 -27.15 22.34 0.24
N PRO A 258 -26.43 23.29 -0.38
CA PRO A 258 -25.56 24.22 0.34
C PRO A 258 -26.37 25.05 1.35
N ARG A 259 -25.78 25.33 2.51
CA ARG A 259 -26.30 26.32 3.48
C ARG A 259 -25.93 27.74 3.02
N GLU A 260 -26.56 28.74 3.64
CA GLU A 260 -26.32 30.17 3.32
C GLU A 260 -24.86 30.60 3.48
N ASP A 261 -24.11 29.95 4.39
CA ASP A 261 -22.68 30.21 4.66
C ASP A 261 -21.73 29.30 3.88
N GLU A 262 -22.23 28.36 3.09
CA GLU A 262 -21.43 27.37 2.37
C GLU A 262 -21.32 27.71 0.88
N LYS A 263 -20.09 27.81 0.38
CA LYS A 263 -19.81 27.94 -1.05
C LYS A 263 -19.43 26.59 -1.66
N ASP A 264 -19.88 26.36 -2.89
CA ASP A 264 -19.49 25.19 -3.66
C ASP A 264 -17.97 25.16 -3.89
N GLY A 265 -17.37 23.99 -3.72
CA GLY A 265 -15.94 23.77 -3.84
C GLY A 265 -15.10 24.24 -2.65
N GLN A 266 -15.68 24.79 -1.58
CA GLN A 266 -14.92 25.20 -0.39
C GLN A 266 -14.81 24.09 0.67
N ALA A 267 -15.95 23.62 1.17
CA ALA A 267 -16.02 22.50 2.11
C ALA A 267 -16.53 21.22 1.44
N TYR A 268 -17.43 21.40 0.47
CA TYR A 268 -18.04 20.32 -0.29
C TYR A 268 -18.18 20.72 -1.75
N LYS A 269 -18.11 19.72 -2.62
CA LYS A 269 -18.69 19.82 -3.96
C LYS A 269 -20.14 19.36 -3.89
N PHE A 270 -21.08 20.26 -4.16
CA PHE A 270 -22.51 20.00 -4.11
C PHE A 270 -22.98 19.50 -5.47
N VAL A 271 -23.56 18.30 -5.49
CA VAL A 271 -24.08 17.65 -6.71
C VAL A 271 -25.52 17.21 -6.48
N SER A 272 -26.26 16.90 -7.55
CA SER A 272 -27.60 16.32 -7.37
C SER A 272 -27.51 14.87 -6.86
N ARG A 273 -28.53 14.42 -6.12
CA ARG A 273 -28.58 13.01 -5.67
C ARG A 273 -28.56 12.03 -6.85
N SER A 274 -29.31 12.32 -7.91
CA SER A 274 -29.36 11.46 -9.11
C SER A 274 -28.01 11.35 -9.81
N GLU A 275 -27.25 12.45 -9.90
CA GLU A 275 -25.90 12.45 -10.47
C GLU A 275 -24.95 11.63 -9.59
N MET A 276 -24.99 11.83 -8.28
CA MET A 276 -24.15 11.10 -7.35
C MET A 276 -24.43 9.60 -7.38
N GLU A 277 -25.70 9.19 -7.46
CA GLU A 277 -26.09 7.77 -7.59
C GLU A 277 -25.61 7.16 -8.92
N ALA A 278 -25.67 7.91 -10.02
CA ALA A 278 -25.13 7.47 -11.31
C ALA A 278 -23.60 7.29 -11.26
N ASP A 279 -22.88 8.24 -10.67
CA ASP A 279 -21.42 8.18 -10.51
C ASP A 279 -20.99 7.07 -9.53
N ILE A 280 -21.76 6.81 -8.47
CA ILE A 280 -21.55 5.67 -7.56
C ILE A 280 -21.71 4.36 -8.34
N LYS A 281 -22.76 4.22 -9.17
CA LYS A 281 -22.98 3.03 -10.01
C LYS A 281 -21.87 2.85 -11.05
N ALA A 282 -21.31 3.95 -11.54
CA ALA A 282 -20.16 3.94 -12.46
C ALA A 282 -18.81 3.68 -11.75
N GLY A 283 -18.77 3.53 -10.42
CA GLY A 283 -17.55 3.22 -9.69
C GLY A 283 -16.59 4.40 -9.50
N LYS A 284 -17.04 5.65 -9.67
CA LYS A 284 -16.18 6.86 -9.58
C LYS A 284 -15.88 7.31 -8.15
N TYR A 285 -16.46 6.65 -7.15
CA TYR A 285 -16.30 6.98 -5.74
C TYR A 285 -15.46 5.93 -5.01
N LEU A 286 -14.42 6.41 -4.31
CA LEU A 286 -13.58 5.60 -3.43
C LEU A 286 -14.42 5.05 -2.26
N GLU A 287 -15.12 5.95 -1.59
CA GLU A 287 -16.06 5.66 -0.51
C GLU A 287 -17.28 6.55 -0.64
N HIS A 288 -18.43 6.03 -0.21
CA HIS A 288 -19.67 6.78 -0.12
C HIS A 288 -20.51 6.27 1.05
N GLY A 289 -21.33 7.14 1.61
CA GLY A 289 -22.25 6.85 2.71
C GLY A 289 -23.44 7.79 2.69
N GLU A 290 -24.48 7.43 3.42
CA GLU A 290 -25.68 8.25 3.58
C GLU A 290 -25.79 8.72 5.02
N TYR A 291 -26.08 10.01 5.19
CA TYR A 291 -26.27 10.64 6.49
C TYR A 291 -27.39 11.67 6.39
N GLU A 292 -28.38 11.60 7.29
CA GLU A 292 -29.57 12.46 7.29
C GLU A 292 -30.25 12.56 5.90
N GLY A 293 -30.38 11.43 5.20
CA GLY A 293 -31.01 11.35 3.88
C GLY A 293 -30.20 11.96 2.73
N ASN A 294 -28.95 12.37 2.99
CA ASN A 294 -28.04 12.92 1.98
C ASN A 294 -26.84 12.01 1.77
N LEU A 295 -26.38 11.91 0.52
CA LEU A 295 -25.20 11.15 0.16
C LEU A 295 -23.95 12.00 0.38
N TYR A 296 -22.88 11.34 0.81
CA TYR A 296 -21.54 11.88 0.98
C TYR A 296 -20.54 10.89 0.42
N GLY A 297 -19.46 11.37 -0.19
CA GLY A 297 -18.43 10.48 -0.70
C GLY A 297 -17.18 11.18 -1.19
N THR A 298 -16.12 10.39 -1.36
CA THR A 298 -14.82 10.84 -1.86
C THR A 298 -14.67 10.36 -3.29
N LYS A 299 -14.65 11.29 -4.26
CA LYS A 299 -14.51 10.98 -5.68
C LYS A 299 -13.05 10.66 -6.00
N ILE A 300 -12.83 9.66 -6.86
CA ILE A 300 -11.49 9.23 -7.28
C ILE A 300 -10.78 10.35 -8.05
N ASP A 301 -11.49 11.02 -8.96
CA ASP A 301 -10.96 12.14 -9.76
C ASP A 301 -10.41 13.26 -8.87
N SER A 302 -11.06 13.56 -7.74
CA SER A 302 -10.60 14.58 -6.80
C SER A 302 -9.28 14.23 -6.11
N ILE A 303 -8.95 12.94 -5.99
CA ILE A 303 -7.64 12.49 -5.52
C ILE A 303 -6.59 12.76 -6.60
N LEU A 304 -6.91 12.44 -7.86
CA LEU A 304 -6.04 12.65 -9.01
C LEU A 304 -5.74 14.13 -9.24
N GLU A 305 -6.72 15.01 -9.08
CA GLU A 305 -6.55 16.46 -9.15
C GLU A 305 -5.45 16.93 -8.18
N VAL A 306 -5.46 16.46 -6.92
CA VAL A 306 -4.42 16.80 -5.93
C VAL A 306 -3.06 16.27 -6.36
N VAL A 307 -3.00 15.01 -6.82
CA VAL A 307 -1.77 14.37 -7.28
C VAL A 307 -1.17 15.12 -8.48
N GLN A 308 -2.00 15.58 -9.41
CA GLN A 308 -1.59 16.37 -10.59
C GLN A 308 -0.98 17.73 -10.20
N THR A 309 -1.37 18.30 -9.05
CA THR A 309 -0.71 19.51 -8.53
C THR A 309 0.68 19.25 -7.91
N GLY A 310 1.19 18.02 -7.97
CA GLY A 310 2.48 17.64 -7.39
C GLY A 310 2.46 17.48 -5.87
N ARG A 311 1.27 17.48 -5.24
CA ARG A 311 1.08 17.32 -3.80
C ARG A 311 0.74 15.87 -3.44
N THR A 312 1.10 15.46 -2.23
CA THR A 312 0.64 14.18 -1.67
C THR A 312 -0.79 14.36 -1.14
N CYS A 313 -1.74 13.60 -1.67
CA CYS A 313 -3.11 13.61 -1.18
C CYS A 313 -3.23 12.80 0.13
N ILE A 314 -3.70 13.41 1.21
CA ILE A 314 -3.93 12.73 2.49
C ILE A 314 -5.40 12.28 2.58
N LEU A 315 -5.62 11.00 2.81
CA LEU A 315 -6.94 10.37 2.87
C LEU A 315 -7.19 9.78 4.26
N ASP A 316 -8.30 10.16 4.91
CA ASP A 316 -8.75 9.60 6.20
C ASP A 316 -9.88 8.57 6.00
N VAL A 317 -9.53 7.41 5.42
CA VAL A 317 -10.49 6.38 5.03
C VAL A 317 -11.12 5.67 6.23
N ASN A 318 -12.44 5.49 6.21
CA ASN A 318 -13.21 4.80 7.27
C ASN A 318 -13.22 3.26 7.09
N PRO A 319 -13.89 2.41 7.92
CA PRO A 319 -13.66 0.95 7.95
C PRO A 319 -14.06 0.17 6.68
N GLN A 320 -14.49 0.83 5.60
CA GLN A 320 -14.51 0.30 4.22
C GLN A 320 -13.08 0.20 3.63
N ILE A 321 -12.12 -0.12 4.48
CA ILE A 321 -10.68 -0.15 4.27
C ILE A 321 -10.31 -1.00 3.05
N VAL A 322 -11.00 -2.13 2.89
CA VAL A 322 -10.74 -3.10 1.82
C VAL A 322 -10.99 -2.50 0.45
N LYS A 323 -12.16 -1.88 0.25
CA LYS A 323 -12.53 -1.33 -1.05
C LYS A 323 -11.60 -0.19 -1.44
N ALA A 324 -11.30 0.69 -0.49
CA ALA A 324 -10.40 1.81 -0.73
C ALA A 324 -8.97 1.35 -1.06
N LEU A 325 -8.42 0.40 -0.29
CA LEU A 325 -7.09 -0.13 -0.55
C LEU A 325 -6.99 -0.83 -1.90
N LYS A 326 -8.02 -1.59 -2.31
CA LYS A 326 -8.04 -2.23 -3.65
C LYS A 326 -8.01 -1.21 -4.79
N VAL A 327 -8.74 -0.11 -4.65
CA VAL A 327 -8.74 0.97 -5.65
C VAL A 327 -7.42 1.75 -5.65
N LEU A 328 -6.86 2.02 -4.47
CA LEU A 328 -5.68 2.88 -4.33
C LEU A 328 -4.36 2.14 -4.57
N ARG A 329 -4.26 0.82 -4.42
CA ARG A 329 -2.97 0.09 -4.58
C ARG A 329 -2.54 -0.09 -6.05
N THR A 330 -2.44 1.01 -6.79
CA THR A 330 -2.02 1.05 -8.20
C THR A 330 -0.84 2.01 -8.39
N SER A 331 -0.17 1.93 -9.54
CA SER A 331 0.85 2.90 -10.00
C SER A 331 0.32 4.34 -10.07
N GLU A 332 -0.99 4.50 -10.22
CA GLU A 332 -1.65 5.79 -10.31
C GLU A 332 -1.63 6.53 -8.98
N PHE A 333 -1.92 5.85 -7.86
CA PHE A 333 -2.02 6.47 -6.53
C PHE A 333 -0.85 6.18 -5.59
N MET A 334 -0.05 5.14 -5.85
CA MET A 334 1.13 4.72 -5.07
C MET A 334 1.01 5.03 -3.56
N PRO A 335 0.05 4.41 -2.86
CA PRO A 335 -0.29 4.79 -1.51
C PRO A 335 0.82 4.46 -0.54
N TYR A 336 0.98 5.30 0.48
CA TYR A 336 1.65 4.97 1.73
C TYR A 336 0.60 4.77 2.80
N VAL A 337 0.44 3.54 3.26
CA VAL A 337 -0.65 3.12 4.13
C VAL A 337 -0.19 3.09 5.58
N VAL A 338 -0.70 4.02 6.37
CA VAL A 338 -0.37 4.14 7.80
C VAL A 338 -1.57 3.77 8.64
N PHE A 339 -1.41 2.73 9.45
CA PHE A 339 -2.41 2.35 10.45
C PHE A 339 -2.15 3.07 11.78
N ILE A 340 -3.14 3.83 12.21
CA ILE A 340 -3.20 4.50 13.51
C ILE A 340 -3.95 3.58 14.47
N ALA A 341 -3.19 2.87 15.29
CA ALA A 341 -3.71 1.97 16.29
C ALA A 341 -4.21 2.76 17.52
N ALA A 342 -5.34 2.34 18.06
CA ALA A 342 -5.78 2.79 19.37
C ALA A 342 -4.76 2.38 20.44
N PRO A 343 -4.48 3.25 21.43
CA PRO A 343 -3.72 2.86 22.61
C PRO A 343 -4.57 1.96 23.52
N GLU A 344 -4.01 1.56 24.66
CA GLU A 344 -4.78 0.83 25.68
C GLU A 344 -5.98 1.65 26.16
N LEU A 345 -7.03 0.96 26.61
CA LEU A 345 -8.30 1.59 26.99
C LEU A 345 -8.11 2.69 28.05
N GLU A 346 -7.24 2.46 29.04
CA GLU A 346 -6.97 3.42 30.10
C GLU A 346 -6.29 4.69 29.56
N THR A 347 -5.29 4.52 28.70
CA THR A 347 -4.61 5.63 28.02
C THR A 347 -5.59 6.40 27.14
N LEU A 348 -6.44 5.71 26.37
CA LEU A 348 -7.44 6.34 25.52
C LEU A 348 -8.44 7.15 26.35
N ARG A 349 -8.86 6.63 27.51
CA ARG A 349 -9.73 7.34 28.46
C ARG A 349 -9.07 8.59 29.00
N ALA A 350 -7.80 8.50 29.43
CA ALA A 350 -7.04 9.65 29.92
C ALA A 350 -6.86 10.73 28.84
N MET A 351 -6.55 10.34 27.61
CA MET A 351 -6.45 11.26 26.48
C MET A 351 -7.79 11.95 26.18
N HIS A 352 -8.88 11.19 26.14
CA HIS A 352 -10.21 11.75 25.91
C HIS A 352 -10.59 12.74 27.01
N LYS A 353 -10.33 12.40 28.28
CA LYS A 353 -10.55 13.30 29.42
C LYS A 353 -9.74 14.60 29.27
N ALA A 354 -8.46 14.53 28.94
CA ALA A 354 -7.63 15.71 28.73
C ALA A 354 -8.14 16.63 27.60
N VAL A 355 -8.66 16.04 26.51
CA VAL A 355 -9.24 16.81 25.38
C VAL A 355 -10.56 17.48 25.77
N VAL A 356 -11.36 16.84 26.61
CA VAL A 356 -12.59 17.42 27.18
C VAL A 356 -12.25 18.53 28.17
N ASP A 357 -11.31 18.30 29.08
CA ASP A 357 -10.87 19.27 30.09
C ASP A 357 -10.24 20.52 29.42
N ALA A 358 -9.55 20.33 28.29
CA ALA A 358 -9.01 21.41 27.47
C ALA A 358 -10.06 22.15 26.62
N GLY A 359 -11.34 21.74 26.66
CA GLY A 359 -12.43 22.36 25.90
C GLY A 359 -12.35 22.15 24.38
N ILE A 360 -11.49 21.24 23.92
CA ILE A 360 -11.26 20.98 22.48
C ILE A 360 -12.43 20.17 21.89
N THR A 361 -13.12 19.36 22.69
CA THR A 361 -14.32 18.63 22.28
C THR A 361 -15.43 18.78 23.32
N THR A 362 -16.66 19.00 22.85
CA THR A 362 -17.87 18.99 23.68
C THR A 362 -18.53 17.61 23.74
N LYS A 363 -18.07 16.66 22.90
CA LYS A 363 -18.63 15.31 22.83
C LYS A 363 -18.01 14.44 23.91
N LEU A 364 -18.77 14.15 24.95
CA LEU A 364 -18.43 13.15 25.95
C LEU A 364 -18.63 11.74 25.36
N LEU A 365 -17.54 11.05 25.05
CA LEU A 365 -17.60 9.62 24.73
C LEU A 365 -17.81 8.80 26.00
N THR A 366 -18.67 7.80 25.91
CA THR A 366 -18.86 6.85 27.01
C THR A 366 -17.71 5.83 27.04
N ASP A 367 -17.51 5.19 28.19
CA ASP A 367 -16.56 4.08 28.33
C ASP A 367 -16.82 2.94 27.32
N SER A 368 -18.10 2.71 26.98
CA SER A 368 -18.50 1.76 25.94
C SER A 368 -17.98 2.17 24.55
N ASP A 369 -17.99 3.46 24.22
CA ASP A 369 -17.53 3.97 22.93
C ASP A 369 -16.00 3.92 22.81
N LEU A 370 -15.29 4.17 23.90
CA LEU A 370 -13.84 4.02 23.96
C LEU A 370 -13.44 2.55 23.81
N LYS A 371 -14.14 1.63 24.49
CA LYS A 371 -13.92 0.19 24.34
C LYS A 371 -14.18 -0.29 22.91
N LYS A 372 -15.28 0.15 22.28
CA LYS A 372 -15.56 -0.15 20.86
C LYS A 372 -14.43 0.33 19.94
N THR A 373 -13.82 1.47 20.25
CA THR A 373 -12.69 2.01 19.47
C THR A 373 -11.46 1.11 19.56
N VAL A 374 -11.13 0.63 20.76
CA VAL A 374 -10.01 -0.30 20.99
C VAL A 374 -10.28 -1.65 20.31
N ASP A 375 -11.47 -2.22 20.51
CA ASP A 375 -11.86 -3.51 19.92
C ASP A 375 -11.85 -3.46 18.39
N GLU A 376 -12.40 -2.38 17.79
CA GLU A 376 -12.40 -2.19 16.34
C GLU A 376 -10.98 -1.96 15.81
N SER A 377 -10.12 -1.23 16.53
CA SER A 377 -8.72 -1.06 16.17
C SER A 377 -8.01 -2.42 16.09
N ALA A 378 -8.17 -3.27 17.11
CA ALA A 378 -7.59 -4.60 17.13
C ALA A 378 -8.15 -5.49 16.00
N ARG A 379 -9.45 -5.38 15.68
CA ARG A 379 -10.09 -6.10 14.57
C ARG A 379 -9.51 -5.67 13.22
N ILE A 380 -9.41 -4.37 12.96
CA ILE A 380 -8.84 -3.81 11.73
C ILE A 380 -7.39 -4.25 11.58
N GLN A 381 -6.60 -4.18 12.65
CA GLN A 381 -5.20 -4.60 12.62
C GLN A 381 -5.10 -6.08 12.25
N ARG A 382 -5.82 -6.96 12.92
CA ARG A 382 -5.78 -8.41 12.61
C ARG A 382 -6.18 -8.71 11.17
N ALA A 383 -7.22 -8.06 10.66
CA ALA A 383 -7.74 -8.32 9.31
C ALA A 383 -6.82 -7.76 8.20
N TYR A 384 -6.22 -6.59 8.39
CA TYR A 384 -5.59 -5.83 7.30
C TYR A 384 -4.11 -5.49 7.51
N ASN A 385 -3.46 -6.05 8.54
CA ASN A 385 -2.04 -5.85 8.83
C ASN A 385 -1.10 -6.06 7.62
N HIS A 386 -1.48 -6.88 6.64
CA HIS A 386 -0.68 -7.12 5.44
C HIS A 386 -0.64 -5.94 4.46
N TYR A 387 -1.61 -5.02 4.53
CA TYR A 387 -1.67 -3.83 3.68
C TYR A 387 -0.91 -2.62 4.23
N PHE A 388 -0.55 -2.63 5.51
CA PHE A 388 0.04 -1.47 6.17
C PHE A 388 1.55 -1.38 5.91
N ASP A 389 2.02 -0.19 5.57
CA ASP A 389 3.45 0.11 5.51
C ASP A 389 4.00 0.47 6.89
N LEU A 390 3.17 1.12 7.72
CA LEU A 390 3.54 1.57 9.06
C LEU A 390 2.37 1.45 10.04
N ILE A 391 2.69 1.08 11.28
CA ILE A 391 1.74 1.07 12.41
C ILE A 391 2.23 2.08 13.44
N ILE A 392 1.35 3.00 13.85
CA ILE A 392 1.61 3.99 14.90
C ILE A 392 0.52 3.82 15.97
N VAL A 393 0.92 3.49 17.19
CA VAL A 393 0.04 3.57 18.36
C VAL A 393 -0.09 5.04 18.75
N ASN A 394 -1.32 5.55 18.78
CA ASN A 394 -1.59 6.95 19.12
C ASN A 394 -1.93 7.10 20.61
N ASP A 395 -0.91 6.98 21.45
CA ASP A 395 -0.93 7.27 22.89
C ASP A 395 -0.68 8.75 23.21
N ASN A 396 -0.09 9.49 22.27
CA ASN A 396 0.14 10.92 22.35
C ASN A 396 0.15 11.52 20.93
N LEU A 397 -0.67 12.55 20.69
CA LEU A 397 -0.84 13.13 19.36
C LEU A 397 0.43 13.77 18.80
N ASP A 398 1.27 14.38 19.64
CA ASP A 398 2.54 15.00 19.21
C ASP A 398 3.56 13.93 18.81
N LYS A 399 3.77 12.92 19.66
CA LYS A 399 4.69 11.81 19.35
C LYS A 399 4.24 11.02 18.14
N ALA A 400 2.93 10.78 17.99
CA ALA A 400 2.38 10.11 16.81
C ALA A 400 2.61 10.94 15.55
N PHE A 401 2.44 12.27 15.63
CA PHE A 401 2.71 13.19 14.52
C PHE A 401 4.19 13.19 14.12
N GLU A 402 5.11 13.29 15.07
CA GLU A 402 6.56 13.24 14.82
C GLU A 402 6.99 11.93 14.16
N LYS A 403 6.47 10.80 14.64
CA LYS A 403 6.72 9.48 14.03
C LYS A 403 6.24 9.43 12.59
N LEU A 404 5.02 9.93 12.32
CA LEU A 404 4.46 9.97 10.98
C LEU A 404 5.27 10.90 10.07
N GLN A 405 5.68 12.07 10.56
CA GLN A 405 6.47 13.03 9.79
C GLN A 405 7.83 12.46 9.43
N THR A 406 8.51 11.85 10.40
CA THR A 406 9.79 11.18 10.19
C THR A 406 9.67 10.09 9.12
N ALA A 407 8.61 9.28 9.19
CA ALA A 407 8.38 8.22 8.20
C ALA A 407 8.17 8.78 6.79
N ILE A 408 7.37 9.83 6.63
CA ILE A 408 7.14 10.47 5.32
C ILE A 408 8.43 11.08 4.77
N GLU A 409 9.24 11.68 5.64
CA GLU A 409 10.49 12.31 5.25
C GLU A 409 11.52 11.27 4.79
N LYS A 410 11.56 10.10 5.44
CA LYS A 410 12.38 8.96 4.99
C LYS A 410 12.06 8.51 3.57
N LEU A 411 10.79 8.50 3.17
CA LEU A 411 10.40 8.10 1.80
C LEU A 411 11.09 8.96 0.73
N ARG A 412 11.38 10.22 1.05
CA ARG A 412 12.05 11.16 0.13
C ARG A 412 13.57 10.99 0.09
N MET A 413 14.16 10.41 1.13
CA MET A 413 15.61 10.33 1.31
C MET A 413 16.15 8.92 1.06
N GLU A 414 15.34 7.91 1.31
CA GLU A 414 15.75 6.50 1.28
C GLU A 414 15.10 5.76 0.10
N PRO A 415 15.81 4.82 -0.55
CA PRO A 415 15.21 3.92 -1.53
C PRO A 415 14.04 3.12 -0.94
N GLN A 416 13.03 2.84 -1.75
CA GLN A 416 11.80 2.19 -1.30
C GLN A 416 11.52 0.91 -2.07
N TRP A 417 11.03 -0.11 -1.37
CA TRP A 417 10.43 -1.28 -1.99
C TRP A 417 8.97 -1.01 -2.30
N VAL A 418 8.58 -1.20 -3.56
CA VAL A 418 7.20 -1.04 -4.04
C VAL A 418 6.78 -2.29 -4.81
N PRO A 419 5.47 -2.62 -4.86
CA PRO A 419 4.96 -3.67 -5.72
C PRO A 419 5.45 -3.51 -7.16
N ILE A 420 5.84 -4.61 -7.80
CA ILE A 420 6.36 -4.62 -9.17
C ILE A 420 5.35 -4.03 -10.18
N SER A 421 4.06 -4.26 -9.93
CA SER A 421 2.93 -3.73 -10.70
C SER A 421 2.80 -2.20 -10.67
N TRP A 422 3.56 -1.53 -9.82
CA TRP A 422 3.59 -0.06 -9.79
C TRP A 422 4.66 0.53 -10.70
N VAL A 423 5.61 -0.30 -11.14
CA VAL A 423 6.79 0.10 -11.92
C VAL A 423 6.66 -0.34 -13.38
N TYR A 424 6.16 -1.56 -13.61
CA TYR A 424 6.10 -2.20 -14.93
C TYR A 424 4.67 -2.31 -15.47
#